data_AF-A0A935U717-F1
#
_entry.id   AF-A0A935U717-F1
#
_cell.length_a   1.000
_cell.length_b   1.000
_cell.length_c   1.000
_cell.angle_alpha   90.00
_cell.angle_beta   90.00
_cell.angle_gamma   90.00
#
_symmetry.space_group_name_H-M   'P 1'
#
loop_
_entity.id
_entity.type
_entity.pdbx_description
1 polymer ?
#
loop_
_entity_poly.entity_id
_entity_poly.type
_entity_poly.pdbx_seq_one_letter_code
_entity_poly.pdbx_strand_id
1 'polypeptide(L)' 'MPRWSPDGSRIAFVTFDGAFSTGRIATMRPDGSDIILHTPPGPLSGLSPAWERVR' A
#
# COMPACT_ATOMS: atom_id res chain seq x y z
N MET A 1 3.35 -9.05 1.57
CA MET A 1 3.23 -9.22 0.11
C MET A 1 2.26 -8.18 -0.43
N PRO A 2 2.51 -7.55 -1.59
CA PRO A 2 1.56 -6.62 -2.19
C PRO A 2 0.23 -7.32 -2.48
N ARG A 3 -0.87 -6.57 -2.46
CA ARG A 3 -2.23 -7.11 -2.64
C ARG A 3 -2.92 -6.39 -3.78
N TRP A 4 -3.49 -7.17 -4.69
CA TRP A 4 -4.26 -6.66 -5.81
C TRP A 4 -5.68 -6.29 -5.38
N SER A 5 -6.18 -5.19 -5.94
CA SER A 5 -7.60 -4.86 -5.86
C SER A 5 -8.42 -5.94 -6.58
N PRO A 6 -9.69 -6.15 -6.20
CA PRO A 6 -10.53 -7.21 -6.79
C PRO A 6 -10.82 -7.05 -8.29
N ASP A 7 -10.73 -5.83 -8.82
CA ASP A 7 -10.88 -5.49 -10.24
C ASP A 7 -9.54 -5.45 -10.99
N GLY A 8 -8.42 -5.70 -10.30
CA GLY A 8 -7.07 -5.67 -10.88
C GLY A 8 -6.54 -4.28 -11.23
N SER A 9 -7.28 -3.21 -10.95
CA SER A 9 -6.89 -1.85 -11.36
C SER A 9 -5.80 -1.24 -10.48
N ARG A 10 -5.57 -1.77 -9.27
CA ARG A 10 -4.59 -1.25 -8.31
C ARG A 10 -3.88 -2.35 -7.53
N ILE A 11 -2.69 -2.00 -7.05
CA ILE A 11 -1.88 -2.78 -6.13
C ILE A 11 -1.73 -1.98 -4.84
N ALA A 12 -2.06 -2.58 -3.68
CA ALA A 12 -1.74 -2.06 -2.37
C ALA A 12 -0.43 -2.64 -1.85
N PHE A 13 0.43 -1.81 -1.27
CA PHE A 13 1.76 -2.19 -0.79
C PHE A 13 2.18 -1.33 0.40
N VAL A 14 3.27 -1.75 1.05
CA VAL A 14 3.93 -0.97 2.09
C VAL A 14 5.16 -0.31 1.47
N THR A 15 5.27 1.01 1.62
CA THR A 15 6.50 1.75 1.31
C THR A 15 7.20 2.14 2.60
N PHE A 16 8.53 2.24 2.55
CA PHE A 16 9.39 2.55 3.68
C PHE A 16 10.14 3.86 3.40
N ASP A 17 10.48 4.57 4.46
CA ASP A 17 11.49 5.62 4.36
C ASP A 17 12.88 5.03 4.04
N GLY A 18 13.83 5.88 3.63
CA GLY A 18 15.17 5.42 3.24
C GLY A 18 15.95 4.72 4.35
N ALA A 19 15.59 4.94 5.62
CA ALA A 19 16.20 4.31 6.78
C ALA A 19 15.48 3.03 7.24
N PHE A 20 14.38 2.63 6.59
CA PHE A 20 13.53 1.51 7.02
C PHE A 20 13.09 1.63 8.49
N SER A 21 12.81 2.86 8.94
CA SER A 21 12.37 3.18 10.30
C SER A 21 10.85 3.38 10.39
N THR A 22 10.23 3.80 9.28
CA THR A 22 8.79 4.03 9.20
C THR A 22 8.22 3.50 7.89
N GLY A 23 6.92 3.19 7.92
CA GLY A 23 6.20 2.65 6.78
C GLY A 23 4.87 3.35 6.55
N ARG A 24 4.38 3.25 5.32
CA ARG A 24 3.08 3.80 4.89
C ARG A 24 2.33 2.78 4.04
N ILE A 25 1.01 2.77 4.15
CA ILE A 25 0.16 2.05 3.19
C ILE A 25 -0.01 2.92 1.96
N ALA A 26 0.28 2.35 0.80
CA ALA A 26 0.21 3.00 -0.49
C ALA A 26 -0.49 2.13 -1.52
N THR A 27 -1.00 2.76 -2.58
CA THR A 27 -1.51 2.06 -3.77
C THR A 27 -0.91 2.63 -5.05
N MET A 28 -0.76 1.80 -6.07
CA MET A 28 -0.33 2.20 -7.42
C MET A 28 -1.14 1.48 -8.51
N ARG A 29 -1.08 1.96 -9.74
CA ARG A 29 -1.51 1.21 -10.93
C ARG A 29 -0.51 0.09 -11.25
N PRO A 30 -0.91 -0.95 -12.01
CA PRO A 30 -0.04 -2.08 -12.33
C PRO A 30 1.24 -1.73 -13.10
N ASP A 31 1.24 -0.62 -13.82
CA ASP A 31 2.39 -0.08 -14.55
C ASP A 31 3.36 0.73 -13.67
N GLY A 32 3.07 0.85 -12.37
CA GLY A 32 3.87 1.61 -11.41
C GLY A 32 3.49 3.09 -11.29
N SER A 33 2.55 3.58 -12.11
CA SER A 33 2.09 4.97 -12.06
C SER A 33 1.04 5.21 -10.97
N ASP A 34 0.70 6.49 -10.76
CA ASP A 34 -0.40 6.93 -9.88
C ASP A 34 -0.29 6.38 -8.44
N ILE A 35 0.86 6.65 -7.82
CA ILE A 35 1.13 6.30 -6.43
C ILE A 35 0.34 7.23 -5.50
N ILE A 36 -0.48 6.64 -4.62
CA ILE A 36 -1.26 7.35 -3.61
C ILE A 36 -0.88 6.82 -2.23
N LEU A 37 -0.65 7.73 -1.28
CA LEU A 37 -0.29 7.40 0.10
C LEU A 37 -1.53 7.57 0.99
N HIS A 38 -1.97 6.50 1.65
CA HIS A 38 -3.22 6.47 2.41
C HIS A 38 -3.04 6.76 3.90
N THR A 39 -1.82 6.58 4.41
CA THR A 39 -1.50 6.80 5.83
C THR A 39 -0.32 7.76 5.99
N PRO A 40 -0.19 8.46 7.14
CA PRO A 40 1.07 9.09 7.52
C PRO A 40 2.16 8.03 7.76
N PRO A 41 3.45 8.43 7.84
CA PRO A 41 4.53 7.56 8.31
C PRO A 41 4.25 7.06 9.72
N GLY A 42 4.46 5.77 9.96
CA GLY A 42 4.28 5.16 11.27
C GLY A 42 5.17 3.93 11.48
N PRO A 43 5.08 3.28 12.65
CA PRO A 43 5.84 2.08 12.95
C PRO A 43 5.60 0.98 11.91
N LEU A 44 6.61 0.15 11.65
CA LEU A 44 6.50 -0.94 10.67
C LEU A 44 5.54 -2.06 11.09
N SER A 45 5.29 -2.18 12.40
CA SER A 45 4.38 -3.17 12.97
C SER A 45 2.94 -2.91 12.56
N GLY A 46 2.25 -3.95 12.06
CA GLY A 46 0.82 -3.88 11.73
C GLY A 46 0.51 -3.40 10.31
N LEU A 47 1.52 -3.18 9.46
CA LEU A 47 1.33 -2.81 8.06
C LEU A 47 1.07 -4.06 7.21
N SER A 48 -0.20 -4.50 7.16
CA SER A 48 -0.64 -5.57 6.27
C SER A 48 -1.82 -5.09 5.44
N PRO A 49 -1.58 -4.53 4.24
CA PRO A 49 -2.67 -4.07 3.39
C PRO A 49 -3.55 -5.25 2.99
N ALA A 50 -4.86 -5.03 2.97
CA ALA A 50 -5.84 -5.95 2.44
C ALA A 50 -6.90 -5.16 1.69
N TRP A 51 -7.48 -5.78 0.66
CA TRP A 51 -8.64 -5.24 -0.03
C TRP A 51 -9.88 -5.98 0.44
N GLU A 52 -10.93 -5.22 0.73
CA GLU A 52 -12.25 -5.75 0.98
C GLU A 52 -13.20 -5.22 -0.10
N ARG A 53 -14.08 -6.10 -0.58
CA ARG A 53 -15.24 -5.63 -1.33
C ARG A 53 -16.30 -5.23 -0.32
N VAL A 54 -16.48 -3.93 -0.11
CA VAL A 54 -17.69 -3.44 0.56
C VAL A 54 -18.83 -3.59 -0.45
N ARG A 55 -19.81 -4.45 -0.12
CA ARG A 55 -21.08 -4.54 -0.85
C ARG A 55 -22.04 -3.47 -0.36
#